data_AF-A0A4R8DB38-F1
#
_entry.id   AF-A0A4R8DB38-F1
#
_cell.length_a   1.000
_cell.length_b   1.000
_cell.length_c   1.000
_cell.angle_alpha   90.00
_cell.angle_beta   90.00
_cell.angle_gamma   90.00
#
_symmetry.space_group_name_H-M   'P 1'
#
loop_
_entity.id
_entity.type
_entity.pdbx_description
1 polymer ?
#
loop_
_entity_poly.entity_id
_entity_poly.type
_entity_poly.pdbx_seq_one_letter_code
_entity_poly.pdbx_strand_id
1 'polypeptide(L)' 'MNITTDVRNMIVTMLAEGSPVWYVAGMVKMSNHDVYLVGREAGYPDKAKLRRAVWAARNRVLQAA' A
#
# COMPACT_ATOMS: atom_id res chain seq x y z
N MET A 1 -14.94 3.00 -3.32
CA MET A 1 -14.43 3.10 -1.94
C MET A 1 -13.64 4.39 -1.82
N ASN A 2 -13.99 5.29 -0.89
CA ASN A 2 -13.25 6.54 -0.71
C ASN A 2 -12.06 6.31 0.23
N ILE A 3 -10.96 5.77 -0.31
CA ILE A 3 -9.72 5.52 0.44
C ILE A 3 -8.85 6.77 0.34
N THR A 4 -8.42 7.30 1.49
CA THR A 4 -7.49 8.44 1.48
C THR A 4 -6.14 8.02 0.93
N THR A 5 -5.41 8.97 0.34
CA THR A 5 -4.05 8.73 -0.16
C THR A 5 -3.13 8.20 0.95
N ASP A 6 -3.31 8.66 2.19
CA ASP A 6 -2.53 8.20 3.34
C ASP A 6 -2.79 6.73 3.69
N VAL A 7 -4.06 6.32 3.74
CA VAL A 7 -4.42 4.91 4.00
C VAL A 7 -3.91 4.02 2.88
N ARG A 8 -4.01 4.49 1.62
CA ARG A 8 -3.45 3.76 0.46
C ARG A 8 -1.94 3.59 0.60
N ASN A 9 -1.21 4.65 0.92
CA ASN A 9 0.24 4.61 1.09
C ASN A 9 0.64 3.68 2.25
N MET A 10 -0.11 3.70 3.35
CA MET A 10 0.11 2.80 4.49
C MET A 10 -0.07 1.34 4.09
N ILE A 11 -1.18 1.00 3.40
CA ILE A 11 -1.42 -0.35 2.89
C ILE A 11 -0.28 -0.82 1.99
N VAL A 12 0.07 -0.04 0.97
CA VAL A 12 1.11 -0.41 -0.01
C VAL A 12 2.48 -0.56 0.67
N THR A 13 2.80 0.30 1.63
CA THR A 13 4.06 0.23 2.39
C THR A 13 4.14 -1.03 3.23
N MET A 14 3.12 -1.34 4.03
CA MET A 14 3.11 -2.53 4.88
C MET A 14 3.15 -3.82 4.05
N LEU A 15 2.46 -3.87 2.91
CA LEU A 15 2.53 -4.99 1.97
C LEU A 15 3.93 -5.12 1.35
N ALA A 16 4.58 -4.01 1.00
CA ALA A 16 5.95 -4.00 0.46
C ALA A 16 6.99 -4.51 1.48
N GLU A 17 6.77 -4.21 2.76
CA GLU A 17 7.55 -4.71 3.90
C GLU A 17 7.29 -6.20 4.18
N GLY A 18 6.25 -6.77 3.59
CA GLY A 18 5.93 -8.20 3.67
C GLY A 18 4.87 -8.55 4.69
N SER A 19 4.16 -7.57 5.25
CA SER A 19 3.01 -7.83 6.10
C SER A 19 1.91 -8.56 5.30
N PRO A 20 1.26 -9.57 5.87
CA PRO A 20 0.18 -10.27 5.19
C PRO A 20 -1.08 -9.41 5.13
N VAL A 21 -1.92 -9.63 4.11
CA VAL A 21 -3.15 -8.84 3.85
C VAL A 21 -4.08 -8.80 5.07
N TRP A 22 -4.27 -9.92 5.78
CA TRP A 22 -5.13 -9.97 6.96
C TRP A 22 -4.64 -9.08 8.11
N TYR A 23 -3.32 -8.95 8.26
CA TYR A 23 -2.74 -8.12 9.31
C TYR A 23 -2.92 -6.64 8.97
N VAL A 24 -2.63 -6.27 7.71
CA VAL A 24 -2.82 -4.90 7.23
C VAL A 24 -4.29 -4.49 7.30
N ALA A 25 -5.21 -5.38 6.92
CA ALA A 25 -6.66 -5.17 7.06
C ALA A 25 -7.09 -4.86 8.49
N GLY A 26 -6.57 -5.59 9.48
CA GLY A 26 -6.82 -5.33 10.90
C GLY A 26 -6.28 -3.97 11.38
N MET A 27 -5.15 -3.53 10.83
CA MET A 27 -4.52 -2.24 11.13
C MET A 27 -5.32 -1.07 10.56
N VAL A 28 -5.75 -1.16 9.29
CA VAL A 28 -6.46 -0.07 8.60
C VAL A 28 -7.98 -0.10 8.76
N LYS A 29 -8.51 -1.09 9.51
CA LYS A 29 -9.96 -1.31 9.72
C LYS A 29 -10.74 -1.48 8.41
N MET A 30 -10.15 -2.20 7.45
CA MET A 30 -10.78 -2.52 6.15
C MET A 30 -10.93 -4.03 5.97
N SER A 31 -11.70 -4.44 4.96
CA SER A 31 -11.79 -5.85 4.59
C SER A 31 -10.48 -6.34 3.96
N ASN A 32 -10.19 -7.64 4.09
CA ASN A 32 -9.07 -8.28 3.40
C ASN A 32 -9.14 -8.09 1.87
N HIS A 33 -10.37 -8.08 1.32
CA HIS A 33 -10.60 -7.91 -0.10
C HIS A 33 -10.19 -6.51 -0.58
N ASP A 34 -10.56 -5.47 0.16
CA ASP A 34 -10.22 -4.09 -0.20
C ASP A 34 -8.71 -3.83 -0.12
N VAL A 35 -8.06 -4.34 0.93
CA VAL A 35 -6.60 -4.27 1.08
C VAL A 35 -5.90 -5.01 -0.05
N TYR A 36 -6.42 -6.17 -0.46
CA TYR A 36 -5.89 -6.90 -1.61
C TYR A 36 -6.05 -6.09 -2.91
N LEU A 37 -7.20 -5.46 -3.16
CA LEU A 37 -7.43 -4.65 -4.34
C LEU A 37 -6.47 -3.45 -4.41
N VAL A 38 -6.30 -2.73 -3.29
CA VAL A 38 -5.33 -1.63 -3.18
C VAL A 38 -3.91 -2.11 -3.46
N GLY A 39 -3.52 -3.22 -2.84
CA GLY A 39 -2.21 -3.82 -3.06
C GLY A 39 -2.02 -4.22 -4.52
N ARG A 40 -3.04 -4.84 -5.14
CA ARG A 40 -3.01 -5.34 -6.52
C ARG A 40 -2.76 -4.22 -7.51
N GLU A 41 -3.42 -3.08 -7.34
CA GLU A 41 -3.20 -1.89 -8.16
C GLU A 41 -1.77 -1.35 -8.08
N ALA A 42 -1.11 -1.53 -6.92
CA ALA A 42 0.30 -1.18 -6.71
C ALA A 42 1.29 -2.30 -7.10
N GLY A 43 0.80 -3.47 -7.55
CA GLY A 43 1.62 -4.59 -8.01
C GLY A 43 1.72 -5.79 -7.07
N TYR A 44 0.96 -5.86 -5.98
CA TYR A 44 0.84 -7.06 -5.14
C TYR A 44 0.36 -8.27 -5.98
N PRO A 45 0.89 -9.49 -5.74
CA PRO A 45 1.80 -9.90 -4.67
C PRO A 45 3.31 -9.71 -4.95
N ASP A 46 3.68 -9.04 -6.05
CA ASP A 46 5.10 -8.81 -6.37
C ASP A 46 5.70 -7.72 -5.47
N LYS A 47 6.49 -8.16 -4.49
CA LYS A 47 7.17 -7.28 -3.53
C LYS A 47 8.13 -6.29 -4.19
N ALA A 48 8.75 -6.63 -5.32
CA ALA A 48 9.65 -5.70 -6.00
C ALA A 48 8.88 -4.56 -6.64
N LYS A 49 7.72 -4.84 -7.26
CA LYS A 49 6.82 -3.80 -7.79
C LYS A 49 6.28 -2.90 -6.69
N LEU A 50 5.88 -3.49 -5.56
CA LEU A 50 5.41 -2.73 -4.40
C LEU A 50 6.49 -1.79 -3.85
N ARG A 51 7.73 -2.27 -3.67
CA ARG A 51 8.84 -1.41 -3.22
C ARG A 51 9.13 -0.26 -4.18
N ARG A 52 9.02 -0.50 -5.49
CA ARG A 52 9.15 0.56 -6.50
C ARG A 52 8.01 1.59 -6.39
N ALA A 53 6.78 1.14 -6.18
CA ALA A 53 5.64 2.02 -5.97
C ALA A 53 5.82 2.90 -4.71
N VAL A 54 6.28 2.32 -3.60
CA VAL A 54 6.61 3.06 -2.36
C VAL A 54 7.72 4.08 -2.60
N TRP A 55 8.80 3.69 -3.28
CA TRP A 55 9.89 4.60 -3.59
C TRP A 55 9.45 5.78 -4.47
N ALA A 56 8.66 5.51 -5.52
CA ALA A 56 8.12 6.54 -6.39
C ALA A 56 7.20 7.51 -5.63
N ALA A 57 6.37 6.99 -4.70
CA ALA A 57 5.52 7.82 -3.85
C ALA A 57 6.35 8.74 -2.93
N ARG A 58 7.38 8.19 -2.28
CA ARG A 58 8.29 8.96 -1.40
C ARG A 58 9.03 10.06 -2.15
N ASN A 59 9.55 9.76 -3.33
CA ASN A 59 10.29 10.75 -4.11
C ASN A 59 9.41 11.91 -4.59
N ARG A 60 8.12 11.67 -4.88
CA ARG A 60 7.19 12.76 -5.22
C ARG A 60 6.96 13.70 -4.04
N VAL A 61 6.88 13.18 -2.81
CA VAL A 61 6.76 14.00 -1.60
C VAL A 61 8.01 14.85 -1.41
N LEU A 62 9.20 14.27 -1.60
CA LEU A 62 10.46 15.01 -1.49
C LEU A 62 10.63 16.11 -2.54
N GLN A 63 10.05 15.96 -3.73
CA GLN A 63 10.09 16.99 -4.79
C GLN A 63 9.04 18.09 -4.59
N ALA A 64 8.07 17.89 -3.70
CA ALA A 64 7.01 18.84 -3.41
C ALA A 64 7.27 19.67 -2.13
N ALA A 65 8.37 19.39 -1.43
CA ALA A 65 8.81 20.06 -0.19
C ALA A 65 9.94 21.05 -0.50
#